data_AF-A0AAU4IDB5-F1
#
_entry.id   AF-A0AAU4IDB5-F1
#
_cell.length_a   1.000
_cell.length_b   1.000
_cell.length_c   1.000
_cell.angle_alpha   90.00
_cell.angle_beta   90.00
_cell.angle_gamma   90.00
#
_symmetry.space_group_name_H-M   'P 1'
#
loop_
_entity.id
_entity.type
_entity.pdbx_description
1 polymer ?
#
loop_
_entity_poly.entity_id
_entity_poly.type
_entity_poly.pdbx_seq_one_letter_code
_entity_poly.pdbx_strand_id
1 'polypeptide(L)'
;MTRKESVRLAASSARDTARHAAEVVAPYAESARHAAVHYAHEANERLAPKVSYAAGEAAKQARQTYDCHVQPRIKSARSHVPPNVDRAATKAVKQTRLAARSAVDYTQPRLESAFAAAQPVAEEAASRSTAALAALRGQVSAKEVQKLVRRHERRARCGRLFKGAAVVGVLAGGAYAAWRWWDQQSNPDWLVEPPAATELPAREQEAQASFDEELAAKERDGGTEFVSGLEEEAQAAQERIDAEDAKRKHR
;
A
#
# COMPACT_ATOMS: atom_id res chain seq x y z
N MET A 1 -33.43 -27.89 14.07
CA MET A 1 -32.36 -27.43 13.15
C MET A 1 -31.61 -26.28 13.79
N THR A 2 -30.27 -26.34 13.85
CA THR A 2 -29.46 -25.28 14.46
C THR A 2 -28.95 -24.31 13.39
N ARG A 3 -28.75 -23.02 13.73
CA ARG A 3 -28.21 -21.97 12.83
C ARG A 3 -26.88 -22.36 12.18
N LYS A 4 -26.10 -23.24 12.80
CA LYS A 4 -24.79 -23.70 12.31
C LYS A 4 -24.93 -24.71 11.16
N GLU A 5 -25.97 -25.53 11.18
CA GLU A 5 -26.27 -26.47 10.10
C GLU A 5 -26.79 -25.77 8.86
N SER A 6 -27.65 -24.75 9.01
CA SER A 6 -28.14 -23.98 7.86
C SER A 6 -27.02 -23.23 7.13
N VAL A 7 -26.05 -22.66 7.86
CA VAL A 7 -24.86 -22.02 7.26
C VAL A 7 -23.97 -23.03 6.54
N ARG A 8 -23.77 -24.23 7.11
CA ARG A 8 -23.02 -25.29 6.44
C ARG A 8 -23.72 -25.78 5.18
N LEU A 9 -25.04 -25.92 5.21
CA LEU A 9 -25.85 -26.38 4.08
C LEU A 9 -25.90 -25.34 2.94
N ALA A 10 -25.96 -24.05 3.29
CA ALA A 10 -25.84 -22.96 2.34
C ALA A 10 -24.43 -22.88 1.74
N ALA A 11 -23.39 -23.09 2.54
CA ALA A 11 -22.01 -23.13 2.06
C ALA A 11 -21.74 -24.35 1.16
N SER A 12 -22.34 -25.51 1.44
CA SER A 12 -22.22 -26.68 0.56
C SER A 12 -22.98 -26.48 -0.75
N SER A 13 -24.20 -25.94 -0.74
CA SER A 13 -24.93 -25.68 -1.99
C SER A 13 -24.28 -24.57 -2.83
N ALA A 14 -23.69 -23.56 -2.19
CA ALA A 14 -22.88 -22.55 -2.87
C ALA A 14 -21.63 -23.15 -3.54
N ARG A 15 -21.01 -24.17 -2.92
CA ARG A 15 -19.89 -24.90 -3.53
C ARG A 15 -20.34 -25.76 -4.70
N ASP A 16 -21.47 -26.44 -4.58
CA ASP A 16 -21.99 -27.30 -5.66
C ASP A 16 -22.42 -26.47 -6.88
N THR A 17 -23.07 -25.32 -6.66
CA THR A 17 -23.42 -24.38 -7.74
C THR A 17 -22.18 -23.78 -8.41
N ALA A 18 -21.14 -23.44 -7.63
CA ALA A 18 -19.87 -22.97 -8.19
C ALA A 18 -19.15 -24.06 -9.00
N ARG A 19 -19.20 -25.32 -8.54
CA ARG A 19 -18.62 -26.46 -9.25
C ARG A 19 -19.33 -26.72 -10.57
N HIS A 20 -20.67 -26.70 -10.55
CA HIS A 20 -21.47 -26.88 -11.75
C HIS A 20 -21.27 -25.74 -12.75
N ALA A 21 -21.19 -24.48 -12.28
CA ALA A 21 -20.86 -23.35 -13.13
C ALA A 21 -19.45 -23.49 -13.75
N ALA A 22 -18.48 -24.01 -12.99
CA ALA A 22 -17.13 -24.28 -13.51
C ALA A 22 -17.13 -25.40 -14.56
N GLU A 23 -17.89 -26.47 -14.37
CA GLU A 23 -18.04 -27.57 -15.33
C GLU A 23 -18.69 -27.09 -16.63
N VAL A 24 -19.70 -26.21 -16.55
CA VAL A 24 -20.37 -25.63 -17.73
C VAL A 24 -19.45 -24.66 -18.49
N VAL A 25 -18.58 -23.94 -17.78
CA VAL A 25 -17.66 -22.96 -18.38
C VAL A 25 -16.34 -23.60 -18.84
N ALA A 26 -15.96 -24.77 -18.32
CA ALA A 26 -14.73 -25.50 -18.65
C ALA A 26 -14.44 -25.58 -20.16
N PRO A 27 -15.37 -26.03 -21.04
CA PRO A 27 -15.06 -26.15 -22.48
C PRO A 27 -14.84 -24.78 -23.16
N TYR A 28 -15.51 -23.72 -22.70
CA TYR A 28 -15.32 -22.37 -23.22
C TYR A 28 -14.04 -21.73 -22.69
N ALA A 29 -13.68 -21.99 -21.44
CA ALA A 29 -12.42 -21.55 -20.86
C ALA A 29 -11.21 -22.22 -21.55
N GLU A 30 -11.35 -23.49 -21.92
CA GLU A 30 -10.32 -24.24 -22.63
C GLU A 30 -10.07 -23.67 -24.04
N SER A 31 -11.12 -23.42 -24.83
CA SER A 31 -10.98 -22.79 -26.15
C SER A 31 -10.38 -21.37 -26.09
N ALA A 32 -10.79 -20.56 -25.10
CA ALA A 32 -10.22 -19.24 -24.87
C ALA A 32 -8.73 -19.29 -24.49
N ARG A 33 -8.33 -20.29 -23.68
CA ARG A 33 -6.91 -20.52 -23.34
C ARG A 33 -6.11 -20.91 -24.57
N HIS A 34 -6.60 -21.82 -25.41
CA HIS A 34 -5.91 -22.20 -26.65
C HIS A 34 -5.70 -21.01 -27.58
N ALA A 35 -6.71 -20.14 -27.75
CA ALA A 35 -6.56 -18.91 -28.52
C ALA A 35 -5.51 -17.97 -27.91
N ALA A 36 -5.53 -17.79 -26.58
CA ALA A 36 -4.56 -16.95 -25.89
C ALA A 36 -3.11 -17.45 -26.04
N VAL A 37 -2.90 -18.77 -25.90
CA VAL A 37 -1.58 -19.40 -26.12
C VAL A 37 -1.13 -19.21 -27.57
N HIS A 38 -2.03 -19.41 -28.54
CA HIS A 38 -1.73 -19.21 -29.96
C HIS A 38 -1.28 -17.77 -30.25
N TYR A 39 -2.02 -16.76 -29.78
CA TYR A 39 -1.66 -15.35 -29.99
C TYR A 39 -0.40 -14.94 -29.23
N ALA A 40 -0.17 -15.47 -28.03
CA ALA A 40 1.06 -15.23 -27.29
C ALA A 40 2.27 -15.81 -28.04
N HIS A 41 2.12 -16.99 -28.65
CA HIS A 41 3.18 -17.60 -29.43
C HIS A 41 3.49 -16.80 -30.69
N GLU A 42 2.47 -16.38 -31.45
CA GLU A 42 2.63 -15.54 -32.65
C GLU A 42 3.26 -14.18 -32.32
N ALA A 43 2.88 -13.57 -31.19
CA ALA A 43 3.50 -12.34 -30.71
C ALA A 43 4.97 -12.54 -30.37
N ASN A 44 5.32 -13.63 -29.68
CA ASN A 44 6.70 -13.96 -29.35
C ASN A 44 7.53 -14.23 -30.61
N GLU A 45 7.02 -14.94 -31.60
CA GLU A 45 7.73 -15.18 -32.86
C GLU A 45 8.08 -13.88 -33.59
N ARG A 46 7.20 -12.87 -33.54
CA ARG A 46 7.45 -11.56 -34.15
C ARG A 46 8.36 -10.65 -33.32
N LEU A 47 8.29 -10.76 -32.00
CA LEU A 47 9.02 -9.87 -31.09
C LEU A 47 10.41 -10.40 -30.72
N ALA A 48 10.58 -11.72 -30.58
CA ALA A 48 11.85 -12.36 -30.24
C ALA A 48 13.02 -11.88 -31.11
N PRO A 49 12.93 -11.85 -32.46
CA PRO A 49 14.05 -11.38 -33.28
C PRO A 49 14.32 -9.87 -33.13
N LYS A 50 13.30 -9.06 -32.85
CA LYS A 50 13.47 -7.61 -32.63
C LYS A 50 14.16 -7.33 -31.31
N VAL A 51 13.78 -8.06 -30.26
CA VAL A 51 14.39 -7.95 -28.94
C VAL A 51 15.82 -8.45 -28.96
N SER A 52 16.09 -9.59 -29.60
CA SER A 52 17.47 -10.11 -29.73
C SER A 52 18.37 -9.18 -30.54
N TYR A 53 17.84 -8.59 -31.61
CA TYR A 53 18.55 -7.57 -32.40
C TYR A 53 18.84 -6.32 -31.55
N ALA A 54 17.83 -5.75 -30.89
CA ALA A 54 17.99 -4.57 -30.04
C ALA A 54 18.96 -4.82 -28.87
N ALA A 55 18.89 -6.00 -28.25
CA ALA A 55 19.84 -6.42 -27.22
C ALA A 55 21.27 -6.54 -27.77
N GLY A 56 21.42 -7.08 -28.99
CA GLY A 56 22.68 -7.16 -29.70
C GLY A 56 23.28 -5.77 -29.99
N GLU A 57 22.47 -4.84 -30.49
CA GLU A 57 22.88 -3.47 -30.74
C GLU A 57 23.26 -2.73 -29.45
N ALA A 58 22.46 -2.86 -28.39
CA ALA A 58 22.78 -2.28 -27.08
C ALA A 58 24.10 -2.84 -26.52
N ALA A 59 24.36 -4.14 -26.70
CA ALA A 59 25.62 -4.76 -26.30
C ALA A 59 26.81 -4.25 -27.13
N LYS A 60 26.64 -4.04 -28.43
CA LYS A 60 27.67 -3.42 -29.30
C LYS A 60 27.95 -1.98 -28.87
N GLN A 61 26.91 -1.20 -28.60
CA GLN A 61 27.03 0.17 -28.12
C GLN A 61 27.76 0.24 -26.77
N ALA A 62 27.42 -0.65 -25.83
CA ALA A 62 28.11 -0.74 -24.54
C ALA A 62 29.61 -1.10 -24.69
N ARG A 63 29.95 -1.95 -25.67
CA ARG A 63 31.36 -2.25 -26.00
C ARG A 63 32.06 -1.03 -26.59
N GLN A 64 31.43 -0.35 -27.56
CA GLN A 64 31.99 0.86 -28.16
C GLN A 64 32.22 1.96 -27.12
N THR A 65 31.27 2.20 -26.21
CA THR A 65 31.43 3.20 -25.16
C THR A 65 32.55 2.82 -24.19
N TYR A 66 32.66 1.54 -23.83
CA TYR A 66 33.76 1.02 -23.03
C TYR A 66 35.11 1.21 -23.72
N ASP A 67 35.24 0.82 -24.98
CA ASP A 67 36.48 0.89 -25.75
C ASP A 67 36.93 2.35 -25.93
N CYS A 68 35.99 3.27 -26.21
CA CYS A 68 36.29 4.68 -26.42
C CYS A 68 36.63 5.43 -25.11
N HIS A 69 35.91 5.17 -24.02
CA HIS A 69 35.99 6.02 -22.81
C HIS A 69 36.66 5.34 -21.63
N VAL A 70 36.40 4.05 -21.42
CA VAL A 70 36.83 3.33 -20.21
C VAL A 70 38.20 2.70 -20.42
N GLN A 71 38.42 2.05 -21.57
CA GLN A 71 39.67 1.39 -21.88
C GLN A 71 40.91 2.31 -21.85
N PRO A 72 40.92 3.52 -22.47
CA PRO A 72 42.10 4.39 -22.42
C PRO A 72 42.40 4.90 -21.00
N ARG A 73 41.36 5.15 -20.19
CA ARG A 73 41.52 5.57 -18.78
C ARG A 73 42.11 4.44 -17.94
N ILE A 74 41.68 3.20 -18.15
CA ILE A 74 42.26 2.02 -17.49
C ILE A 74 43.72 1.83 -17.92
N LYS A 75 44.05 1.94 -19.20
CA LYS A 75 45.44 1.84 -19.68
C LYS A 75 46.35 2.89 -19.03
N SER A 76 45.88 4.13 -18.97
CA SER A 76 46.61 5.24 -18.33
C SER A 76 46.75 5.05 -16.82
N ALA A 77 45.75 4.47 -16.15
CA ALA A 77 45.87 4.13 -14.74
C ALA A 77 46.91 3.01 -14.53
N ARG A 78 46.90 1.97 -15.37
CA ARG A 78 47.80 0.82 -15.25
C ARG A 78 49.28 1.17 -15.42
N SER A 79 49.63 2.20 -16.19
CA SER A 79 51.03 2.64 -16.31
C SER A 79 51.61 3.21 -15.01
N HIS A 80 50.75 3.62 -14.07
CA HIS A 80 51.15 4.20 -12.77
C HIS A 80 50.95 3.23 -11.60
N VAL A 81 50.42 2.02 -11.84
CA VAL A 81 50.10 1.04 -10.79
C VAL A 81 51.26 0.04 -10.63
N PRO A 82 51.72 -0.22 -9.39
CA PRO A 82 52.72 -1.25 -9.14
C PRO A 82 52.26 -2.64 -9.63
N PRO A 83 53.15 -3.46 -10.23
CA PRO A 83 52.77 -4.72 -10.87
C PRO A 83 52.14 -5.76 -9.91
N ASN A 84 52.48 -5.68 -8.62
CA ASN A 84 51.87 -6.54 -7.59
C ASN A 84 50.39 -6.22 -7.36
N VAL A 85 50.02 -4.94 -7.40
CA VAL A 85 48.64 -4.47 -7.26
C VAL A 85 47.83 -4.86 -8.50
N ASP A 86 48.40 -4.72 -9.70
CA ASP A 86 47.74 -5.13 -10.96
C ASP A 86 47.47 -6.64 -11.02
N ARG A 87 48.41 -7.46 -10.55
CA ARG A 87 48.23 -8.92 -10.43
C ARG A 87 47.16 -9.28 -9.41
N ALA A 88 47.13 -8.61 -8.26
CA ALA A 88 46.09 -8.81 -7.24
C ALA A 88 44.71 -8.41 -7.78
N ALA A 89 44.60 -7.27 -8.45
CA ALA A 89 43.37 -6.79 -9.09
C ALA A 89 42.87 -7.79 -10.15
N THR A 90 43.76 -8.29 -11.01
CA THR A 90 43.40 -9.28 -12.04
C THR A 90 42.91 -10.60 -11.42
N LYS A 91 43.54 -11.06 -10.32
CA LYS A 91 43.08 -12.23 -9.57
C LYS A 91 41.71 -12.00 -8.91
N ALA A 92 41.51 -10.84 -8.30
CA ALA A 92 40.22 -10.47 -7.70
C ALA A 92 39.11 -10.46 -8.76
N VAL A 93 39.33 -9.86 -9.93
CA VAL A 93 38.35 -9.86 -11.04
C VAL A 93 38.02 -11.28 -11.53
N LYS A 94 39.01 -12.17 -11.59
CA LYS A 94 38.75 -13.58 -11.93
C LYS A 94 37.90 -14.28 -10.87
N GLN A 95 38.21 -14.07 -9.60
CA GLN A 95 37.46 -14.65 -8.49
C GLN A 95 36.03 -14.10 -8.43
N THR A 96 35.81 -12.80 -8.63
CA THR A 96 34.46 -12.23 -8.65
C THR A 96 33.63 -12.77 -9.81
N ARG A 97 34.23 -12.99 -10.99
CA ARG A 97 33.55 -13.63 -12.12
C ARG A 97 33.14 -15.08 -11.83
N LEU A 98 34.01 -15.84 -11.16
CA LEU A 98 33.68 -17.20 -10.75
C LEU A 98 32.57 -17.21 -9.69
N ALA A 99 32.66 -16.33 -8.69
CA ALA A 99 31.64 -16.18 -7.65
C ALA A 99 30.28 -15.76 -8.24
N ALA A 100 30.27 -14.84 -9.21
CA ALA A 100 29.07 -14.42 -9.91
C ALA A 100 28.44 -15.58 -10.70
N ARG A 101 29.24 -16.40 -11.39
CA ARG A 101 28.74 -17.61 -12.07
C ARG A 101 28.12 -18.59 -11.09
N SER A 102 28.83 -18.92 -10.01
CA SER A 102 28.27 -19.80 -8.98
C SER A 102 27.02 -19.24 -8.31
N ALA A 103 26.90 -17.91 -8.18
CA ALA A 103 25.69 -17.27 -7.66
C ALA A 103 24.51 -17.36 -8.64
N VAL A 104 24.77 -17.25 -9.94
CA VAL A 104 23.76 -17.52 -10.97
C VAL A 104 23.28 -18.96 -10.87
N ASP A 105 24.20 -19.93 -10.79
CA ASP A 105 23.86 -21.34 -10.67
C ASP A 105 23.02 -21.61 -9.40
N TYR A 106 23.35 -20.94 -8.29
CA TYR A 106 22.58 -21.05 -7.04
C TYR A 106 21.21 -20.37 -7.10
N THR A 107 21.08 -19.26 -7.84
CA THR A 107 19.82 -18.50 -7.92
C THR A 107 18.88 -19.03 -9.00
N GLN A 108 19.37 -19.81 -9.95
CA GLN A 108 18.57 -20.45 -10.99
C GLN A 108 17.32 -21.20 -10.46
N PRO A 109 17.41 -22.12 -9.49
CA PRO A 109 16.21 -22.82 -8.98
C PRO A 109 15.24 -21.90 -8.23
N ARG A 110 15.73 -20.80 -7.65
CA ARG A 110 14.86 -19.78 -7.02
C ARG A 110 14.12 -18.96 -8.05
N LEU A 111 14.75 -18.66 -9.18
CA LEU A 111 14.08 -17.99 -10.30
C LEU A 111 13.04 -18.91 -10.93
N GLU A 112 13.37 -20.19 -11.16
CA GLU A 112 12.42 -21.17 -11.69
C GLU A 112 11.20 -21.34 -10.79
N SER A 113 11.39 -21.42 -9.46
CA SER A 113 10.27 -21.49 -8.52
C SER A 113 9.47 -20.18 -8.44
N ALA A 114 10.12 -19.03 -8.53
CA ALA A 114 9.44 -17.73 -8.62
C ALA A 114 8.61 -17.62 -9.91
N PHE A 115 9.14 -18.09 -11.04
CA PHE A 115 8.40 -18.14 -12.31
C PHE A 115 7.21 -19.09 -12.22
N ALA A 116 7.39 -20.28 -11.63
CA ALA A 116 6.29 -21.24 -11.42
C ALA A 116 5.18 -20.65 -10.54
N ALA A 117 5.53 -19.92 -9.47
CA ALA A 117 4.57 -19.22 -8.63
C ALA A 117 3.89 -18.02 -9.34
N ALA A 118 4.59 -17.40 -10.28
CA ALA A 118 4.09 -16.27 -11.06
C ALA A 118 3.21 -16.68 -12.25
N GLN A 119 3.33 -17.92 -12.75
CA GLN A 119 2.52 -18.41 -13.88
C GLN A 119 1.01 -18.18 -13.72
N PRO A 120 0.34 -18.55 -12.60
CA PRO A 120 -1.10 -18.32 -12.47
C PRO A 120 -1.46 -16.82 -12.48
N VAL A 121 -0.62 -15.96 -11.91
CA VAL A 121 -0.84 -14.50 -11.94
C VAL A 121 -0.65 -13.94 -13.35
N ALA A 122 0.32 -14.48 -14.09
CA ALA A 122 0.53 -14.14 -15.49
C ALA A 122 -0.64 -14.61 -16.38
N GLU A 123 -1.22 -15.78 -16.13
CA GLU A 123 -2.42 -16.27 -16.82
C GLU A 123 -3.66 -15.40 -16.51
N GLU A 124 -3.83 -14.97 -15.26
CA GLU A 124 -4.89 -14.02 -14.92
C GLU A 124 -4.66 -12.64 -15.55
N ALA A 125 -3.42 -12.17 -15.61
CA ALA A 125 -3.09 -10.93 -16.30
C ALA A 125 -3.28 -11.04 -17.82
N ALA A 126 -2.93 -12.19 -18.40
CA ALA A 126 -3.16 -12.50 -19.81
C ALA A 126 -4.66 -12.51 -20.13
N SER A 127 -5.49 -13.19 -19.32
CA SER A 127 -6.95 -13.19 -19.52
C SER A 127 -7.60 -11.83 -19.31
N ARG A 128 -7.12 -11.03 -18.33
CA ARG A 128 -7.57 -9.63 -18.15
C ARG A 128 -7.12 -8.73 -19.31
N SER A 129 -5.94 -8.97 -19.86
CA SER A 129 -5.39 -8.17 -20.96
C SER A 129 -5.98 -8.56 -22.32
N THR A 130 -6.36 -9.82 -22.56
CA THR A 130 -7.13 -10.19 -23.76
C THR A 130 -8.53 -9.58 -23.74
N ALA A 131 -9.18 -9.53 -22.58
CA ALA A 131 -10.43 -8.79 -22.41
C ALA A 131 -10.26 -7.28 -22.67
N ALA A 132 -9.15 -6.69 -22.19
CA ALA A 132 -8.82 -5.30 -22.46
C ALA A 132 -8.48 -5.05 -23.95
N LEU A 133 -7.78 -5.98 -24.61
CA LEU A 133 -7.48 -5.90 -26.03
C LEU A 133 -8.73 -6.07 -26.89
N ALA A 134 -9.68 -6.94 -26.50
CA ALA A 134 -10.98 -7.03 -27.16
C ALA A 134 -11.79 -5.74 -27.03
N ALA A 135 -11.71 -5.07 -25.87
CA ALA A 135 -12.30 -3.74 -25.68
C ALA A 135 -11.62 -2.68 -26.57
N LEU A 136 -10.28 -2.70 -26.69
CA LEU A 136 -9.52 -1.80 -27.56
C LEU A 136 -9.76 -2.07 -29.07
N ARG A 137 -10.11 -3.30 -29.44
CA ARG A 137 -10.30 -3.72 -30.84
C ARG A 137 -11.73 -3.49 -31.37
N GLY A 138 -12.61 -2.84 -30.59
CA GLY A 138 -13.80 -2.19 -31.14
C GLY A 138 -15.18 -2.69 -30.68
N GLN A 139 -15.30 -3.45 -29.58
CA GLN A 139 -16.62 -3.91 -29.10
C GLN A 139 -17.07 -3.33 -27.74
N VAL A 140 -16.31 -2.43 -27.12
CA VAL A 140 -16.75 -1.74 -25.89
C VAL A 140 -16.39 -0.26 -26.00
N SER A 141 -17.41 0.61 -25.94
CA SER A 141 -17.21 2.05 -25.96
C SER A 141 -16.35 2.49 -24.76
N ALA A 142 -15.37 3.39 -24.98
CA ALA A 142 -14.52 3.92 -23.91
C ALA A 142 -15.31 4.46 -22.70
N LYS A 143 -16.55 4.93 -22.94
CA LYS A 143 -17.47 5.39 -21.89
C LYS A 143 -17.94 4.26 -20.95
N GLU A 144 -18.12 3.05 -21.46
CA GLU A 144 -18.56 1.89 -20.66
C GLU A 144 -17.42 1.37 -19.78
N VAL A 145 -16.20 1.32 -20.34
CA VAL A 145 -14.99 1.00 -19.56
C VAL A 145 -14.78 2.03 -18.46
N GLN A 146 -14.91 3.33 -18.77
CA GLN A 146 -14.76 4.40 -17.78
C GLN A 146 -15.85 4.35 -16.69
N LYS A 147 -17.08 3.95 -17.04
CA LYS A 147 -18.19 3.77 -16.09
C LYS A 147 -17.94 2.58 -15.16
N LEU A 148 -17.41 1.47 -15.68
CA LEU A 148 -17.02 0.31 -14.87
C LEU A 148 -15.83 0.61 -13.95
N VAL A 149 -14.80 1.29 -14.45
CA VAL A 149 -13.63 1.70 -13.66
C VAL A 149 -14.06 2.64 -12.53
N ARG A 150 -14.89 3.67 -12.82
CA ARG A 150 -15.44 4.56 -11.78
C ARG A 150 -16.23 3.81 -10.71
N ARG A 151 -16.96 2.75 -11.09
CA ARG A 151 -17.75 1.96 -10.15
C ARG A 151 -16.86 1.10 -9.24
N HIS A 152 -15.80 0.50 -9.78
CA HIS A 152 -14.83 -0.28 -9.00
C HIS A 152 -13.94 0.59 -8.13
N GLU A 153 -13.52 1.75 -8.60
CA GLU A 153 -12.69 2.68 -7.85
C GLU A 153 -13.42 3.23 -6.62
N ARG A 154 -14.73 3.52 -6.75
CA ARG A 154 -15.59 3.88 -5.60
C ARG A 154 -15.65 2.76 -4.56
N ARG A 155 -15.80 1.51 -4.98
CA ARG A 155 -15.83 0.35 -4.06
C ARG A 155 -14.47 0.06 -3.41
N ALA A 156 -13.38 0.21 -4.16
CA ALA A 156 -12.02 -0.01 -3.67
C ALA A 156 -11.60 1.04 -2.61
N ARG A 157 -12.02 2.30 -2.79
CA ARG A 157 -11.78 3.37 -1.80
C ARG A 157 -12.49 3.10 -0.48
N CYS A 158 -13.78 2.76 -0.51
CA CYS A 158 -14.52 2.41 0.71
C CYS A 158 -13.91 1.21 1.44
N GLY A 159 -13.45 0.18 0.72
CA GLY A 159 -12.81 -0.98 1.31
C GLY A 159 -11.46 -0.69 1.99
N ARG A 160 -10.65 0.24 1.45
CA ARG A 160 -9.38 0.65 2.08
C ARG A 160 -9.59 1.50 3.33
N LEU A 161 -10.54 2.44 3.29
CA LEU A 161 -10.86 3.27 4.45
C LEU A 161 -11.37 2.43 5.62
N PHE A 162 -12.21 1.44 5.34
CA PHE A 162 -12.68 0.51 6.37
C PHE A 162 -11.54 -0.31 6.99
N LYS A 163 -10.61 -0.81 6.17
CA LYS A 163 -9.43 -1.53 6.67
C LYS A 163 -8.52 -0.62 7.51
N GLY A 164 -8.31 0.63 7.09
CA GLY A 164 -7.54 1.61 7.86
C GLY A 164 -8.19 1.92 9.21
N ALA A 165 -9.48 2.21 9.22
CA ALA A 165 -10.24 2.47 10.45
C ALA A 165 -10.22 1.28 11.41
N ALA A 166 -10.30 0.05 10.91
CA ALA A 166 -10.20 -1.15 11.74
C ALA A 166 -8.83 -1.27 12.43
N VAL A 167 -7.72 -1.02 11.71
CA VAL A 167 -6.38 -1.07 12.29
C VAL A 167 -6.17 0.03 13.34
N VAL A 168 -6.62 1.25 13.03
CA VAL A 168 -6.55 2.39 13.97
C VAL A 168 -7.40 2.10 15.21
N GLY A 169 -8.60 1.54 15.05
CA GLY A 169 -9.47 1.16 16.17
C GLY A 169 -8.85 0.11 17.08
N VAL A 170 -8.17 -0.91 16.51
CA VAL A 170 -7.44 -1.92 17.29
C VAL A 170 -6.26 -1.31 18.04
N LEU A 171 -5.49 -0.42 17.40
CA LEU A 171 -4.37 0.26 18.04
C LEU A 171 -4.82 1.19 19.16
N ALA A 172 -5.85 2.01 18.91
CA ALA A 172 -6.41 2.93 19.90
C ALA A 172 -7.03 2.17 21.08
N GLY A 173 -7.78 1.09 20.80
CA GLY A 173 -8.35 0.24 21.85
C GLY A 173 -7.29 -0.47 22.69
N GLY A 174 -6.22 -0.97 22.05
CA GLY A 174 -5.08 -1.58 22.75
C GLY A 174 -4.32 -0.58 23.62
N ALA A 175 -4.06 0.63 23.12
CA ALA A 175 -3.40 1.69 23.87
C ALA A 175 -4.24 2.15 25.08
N TYR A 176 -5.57 2.29 24.91
CA TYR A 176 -6.47 2.67 25.99
C TYR A 176 -6.55 1.60 27.09
N ALA A 177 -6.64 0.33 26.70
CA ALA A 177 -6.65 -0.77 27.68
C ALA A 177 -5.34 -0.86 28.47
N ALA A 178 -4.19 -0.66 27.80
CA ALA A 178 -2.89 -0.63 28.46
C ALA A 178 -2.75 0.57 29.42
N TRP A 179 -3.21 1.75 29.00
CA TRP A 179 -3.20 2.94 29.84
C TRP A 179 -4.12 2.80 31.05
N ARG A 180 -5.35 2.28 30.85
CA ARG A 180 -6.31 2.06 31.94
C ARG A 180 -5.83 0.99 32.93
N TRP A 181 -5.13 -0.04 32.45
CA TRP A 181 -4.49 -1.03 33.31
C TRP A 181 -3.33 -0.44 34.13
N TRP A 182 -2.53 0.44 33.51
CA TRP A 182 -1.45 1.16 34.18
C TRP A 182 -1.96 2.14 35.24
N ASP A 183 -3.01 2.88 34.92
CA ASP A 183 -3.69 3.82 35.82
C ASP A 183 -4.23 3.10 37.08
N GLN A 184 -4.80 1.91 36.89
CA GLN A 184 -5.27 1.07 37.99
C GLN A 184 -4.13 0.49 38.86
N GLN A 185 -2.89 0.42 38.34
CA GLN A 185 -1.69 0.03 39.10
C GLN A 185 -0.98 1.24 39.74
N SER A 186 -1.20 2.47 39.25
CA SER A 186 -0.44 3.66 39.64
C SER A 186 -1.05 4.48 40.78
N ASN A 187 -2.34 4.30 41.08
CA ASN A 187 -2.99 4.84 42.29
C ASN A 187 -3.56 3.71 43.14
N PRO A 188 -2.71 2.96 43.84
CA PRO A 188 -3.20 2.03 44.84
C PRO A 188 -3.47 2.79 46.15
N ASP A 189 -4.66 2.58 46.73
CA ASP A 189 -5.22 3.23 47.92
C ASP A 189 -4.40 3.05 49.23
N TRP A 190 -3.12 2.66 49.13
CA TRP A 190 -2.14 2.67 50.23
C TRP A 190 -1.29 3.95 50.29
N LEU A 191 -1.47 4.90 49.35
CA LEU A 191 -0.80 6.20 49.35
C LEU A 191 -1.70 7.38 49.78
N VAL A 192 -2.74 7.09 50.57
CA VAL A 192 -3.47 8.11 51.35
C VAL A 192 -3.62 7.57 52.77
N GLU A 193 -2.94 8.22 53.72
CA GLU A 193 -3.07 7.91 55.13
C GLU A 193 -4.53 8.09 55.59
N PRO A 194 -5.08 7.17 56.40
CA PRO A 194 -6.35 7.42 57.06
C PRO A 194 -6.18 8.62 58.01
N PRO A 195 -6.94 9.72 57.84
CA PRO A 195 -6.83 10.84 58.77
C PRO A 195 -7.24 10.38 60.17
N ALA A 196 -6.34 10.60 61.13
CA ALA A 196 -6.60 10.43 62.56
C ALA A 196 -7.78 11.32 62.97
N ALA A 197 -8.73 10.74 63.69
CA ALA A 197 -9.93 11.44 64.16
C ALA A 197 -9.56 12.55 65.16
N THR A 198 -9.62 13.84 64.78
CA THR A 198 -9.79 14.95 65.73
C THR A 198 -10.35 16.22 65.04
N GLU A 199 -11.66 16.42 65.21
CA GLU A 199 -12.46 17.65 65.42
C GLU A 199 -12.25 18.94 64.57
N LEU A 200 -13.38 19.39 63.98
CA LEU A 200 -13.62 20.58 63.14
C LEU A 200 -13.50 21.92 63.88
N PRO A 201 -13.33 23.05 63.15
CA PRO A 201 -14.43 24.02 63.16
C PRO A 201 -14.78 24.65 61.80
N ALA A 202 -16.06 25.03 61.69
CA ALA A 202 -16.85 25.43 60.52
C ALA A 202 -16.44 26.70 59.73
N ARG A 203 -15.17 27.13 59.75
CA ARG A 203 -14.72 28.36 59.06
C ARG A 203 -14.12 28.12 57.66
N GLU A 204 -13.70 26.89 57.37
CA GLU A 204 -13.09 26.54 56.06
C GLU A 204 -14.13 26.15 55.00
N GLN A 205 -15.33 25.74 55.41
CA GLN A 205 -16.43 25.41 54.50
C GLN A 205 -17.00 26.65 53.77
N GLU A 206 -17.01 27.83 54.41
CA GLU A 206 -17.41 29.08 53.75
C GLU A 206 -16.34 29.57 52.76
N ALA A 207 -15.06 29.33 53.05
CA ALA A 207 -13.97 29.66 52.12
C ALA A 207 -14.02 28.76 50.88
N GLN A 208 -14.27 27.46 51.04
CA GLN A 208 -14.42 26.53 49.91
C GLN A 208 -15.63 26.85 49.03
N ALA A 209 -16.77 27.27 49.61
CA ALA A 209 -17.92 27.72 48.84
C ALA A 209 -17.65 29.00 48.02
N SER A 210 -16.84 29.94 48.56
CA SER A 210 -16.46 31.16 47.82
C SER A 210 -15.55 30.86 46.62
N PHE A 211 -14.68 29.85 46.69
CA PHE A 211 -13.77 29.51 45.60
C PHE A 211 -14.48 28.77 44.46
N ASP A 212 -15.47 27.94 44.77
CA ASP A 212 -16.26 27.22 43.75
C ASP A 212 -17.16 28.18 42.93
N GLU A 213 -17.68 29.25 43.53
CA GLU A 213 -18.50 30.24 42.82
C GLU A 213 -17.67 31.18 41.92
N GLU A 214 -16.44 31.52 42.32
CA GLU A 214 -15.51 32.33 41.51
C GLU A 214 -14.97 31.53 40.29
N LEU A 215 -14.78 30.22 40.45
CA LEU A 215 -14.36 29.33 39.36
C LEU A 215 -15.46 29.15 38.30
N ALA A 216 -16.72 29.01 38.74
CA ALA A 216 -17.88 28.90 37.85
C ALA A 216 -18.15 30.19 37.05
N ALA A 217 -17.85 31.37 37.61
CA ALA A 217 -17.95 32.63 36.89
C ALA A 217 -16.88 32.76 35.78
N LYS A 218 -15.65 32.29 36.05
CA LYS A 218 -14.54 32.35 35.09
C LYS A 218 -14.68 31.40 33.91
N GLU A 219 -15.29 30.23 34.12
CA GLU A 219 -15.58 29.28 33.04
C GLU A 219 -16.67 29.79 32.09
N ARG A 220 -17.62 30.59 32.59
CA ARG A 220 -18.66 31.21 31.75
C ARG A 220 -18.10 32.31 30.85
N ASP A 221 -17.26 33.20 31.38
CA ASP A 221 -16.64 34.28 30.60
C ASP A 221 -15.67 33.74 29.53
N GLY A 222 -14.81 32.79 29.90
CA GLY A 222 -13.84 32.19 28.97
C GLY A 222 -14.48 31.35 27.86
N GLY A 223 -15.63 30.72 28.14
CA GLY A 223 -16.39 29.98 27.14
C GLY A 223 -17.04 30.87 26.08
N THR A 224 -17.56 32.03 26.46
CA THR A 224 -18.22 32.96 25.52
C THR A 224 -17.23 33.66 24.58
N GLU A 225 -16.04 34.05 25.05
CA GLU A 225 -15.02 34.68 24.19
C GLU A 225 -14.40 33.69 23.19
N PHE A 226 -14.28 32.42 23.57
CA PHE A 226 -13.73 31.40 22.67
C PHE A 226 -14.72 31.01 21.56
N VAL A 227 -16.03 30.98 21.86
CA VAL A 227 -17.08 30.65 20.89
C VAL A 227 -17.30 31.80 19.90
N SER A 228 -17.26 33.07 20.34
CA SER A 228 -17.40 34.22 19.44
C SER A 228 -16.24 34.35 18.45
N GLY A 229 -15.00 34.08 18.89
CA GLY A 229 -13.82 34.11 18.01
C GLY A 229 -13.86 33.04 16.90
N LEU A 230 -14.40 31.85 17.20
CA LEU A 230 -14.56 30.79 16.21
C LEU A 230 -15.69 31.08 15.21
N GLU A 231 -16.74 31.77 15.63
CA GLU A 231 -17.83 32.17 14.74
C GLU A 231 -17.41 33.31 13.78
N GLU A 232 -16.61 34.27 14.24
CA GLU A 232 -16.03 35.30 13.36
C GLU A 232 -15.07 34.71 12.32
N GLU A 233 -14.21 33.76 12.71
CA GLU A 233 -13.28 33.12 11.77
C GLU A 233 -14.02 32.28 10.73
N ALA A 234 -15.11 31.61 11.12
CA ALA A 234 -15.97 30.86 10.20
C ALA A 234 -16.69 31.79 9.20
N GLN A 235 -17.19 32.95 9.64
CA GLN A 235 -17.84 33.92 8.76
C GLN A 235 -16.84 34.54 7.77
N ALA A 236 -15.63 34.91 8.23
CA ALA A 236 -14.58 35.44 7.37
C ALA A 236 -14.08 34.41 6.32
N ALA A 237 -14.05 33.12 6.67
CA ALA A 237 -13.72 32.06 5.73
C ALA A 237 -14.80 31.88 4.66
N GLN A 238 -16.08 31.99 5.04
CA GLN A 238 -17.20 31.85 4.11
C GLN A 238 -17.24 33.00 3.09
N GLU A 239 -17.03 34.25 3.51
CA GLU A 239 -16.99 35.40 2.59
C GLU A 239 -15.83 35.31 1.58
N ARG A 240 -14.69 34.75 1.97
CA ARG A 240 -13.56 34.52 1.05
C ARG A 240 -13.91 33.50 -0.05
N ILE A 241 -14.64 32.45 0.31
CA ILE A 241 -15.11 31.43 -0.65
C ILE A 241 -16.12 32.08 -1.62
N ASP A 242 -17.08 32.84 -1.10
CA ASP A 242 -18.11 33.48 -1.93
C ASP A 242 -17.51 34.54 -2.88
N ALA A 243 -16.47 35.26 -2.44
CA ALA A 243 -15.73 36.21 -3.27
C ALA A 243 -14.90 35.53 -4.39
N GLU A 244 -14.31 34.36 -4.14
CA GLU A 244 -13.63 33.58 -5.18
C GLU A 244 -14.61 33.01 -6.21
N ASP A 245 -15.77 32.54 -5.77
CA ASP A 245 -16.80 32.00 -6.66
C ASP A 245 -17.45 33.09 -7.53
N ALA A 246 -17.60 34.32 -6.99
CA ALA A 246 -18.04 35.47 -7.78
C ALA A 246 -17.02 35.85 -8.87
N LYS A 247 -15.71 35.82 -8.56
CA LYS A 247 -14.65 36.06 -9.56
C LYS A 247 -14.58 34.98 -10.64
N ARG A 248 -14.91 33.72 -10.31
CA ARG A 248 -14.99 32.63 -11.29
C ARG A 248 -16.18 32.72 -12.23
N LYS A 249 -17.28 33.36 -11.84
CA LYS A 249 -18.48 33.54 -12.70
C LYS A 249 -18.39 34.69 -13.69
N HIS A 250 -17.39 35.57 -13.58
CA HIS A 250 -17.18 36.72 -14.48
C HIS A 250 -15.88 36.64 -15.29
N ARG A 251 -15.31 35.44 -15.43
CA ARG A 251 -14.19 35.12 -16.31
C ARG A 251 -14.60 34.06 -17.32
#